data_AF-A0A6A9T3L0-F1
#
_entry.id   AF-A0A6A9T3L0-F1
#
_cell.length_a   1.000
_cell.length_b   1.000
_cell.length_c   1.000
_cell.angle_alpha   90.00
_cell.angle_beta   90.00
_cell.angle_gamma   90.00
#
_symmetry.space_group_name_H-M   'P 1'
#
loop_
_entity.id
_entity.type
_entity.pdbx_description
1 polymer ?
#
loop_
_entity_poly.entity_id
_entity_poly.type
_entity_poly.pdbx_seq_one_letter_code
_entity_poly.pdbx_strand_id
1 'polypeptide(L)'
;MSDLFDPEEEPDGDALAPHHMYLGLIIQLAGGAGALFAFASVWPYYPTIGAAGTLAALGLMGLGWVVAVDDAIEHATVLPTPLDQLWNRAVYPIVQRIEDRGNESGGE
;
A
#
# COMPACT_ATOMS: atom_id res chain seq x y z
N MET A 1 26.65 17.75 10.50
CA MET A 1 25.60 17.86 9.46
C MET A 1 25.33 16.43 9.07
N SER A 2 24.64 15.74 9.98
CA SER A 2 24.67 14.28 10.16
C SER A 2 23.58 14.00 11.18
N ASP A 3 22.34 14.10 10.73
CA ASP A 3 21.09 13.69 11.39
C ASP A 3 19.93 13.77 10.36
N LEU A 4 20.27 13.77 9.07
CA LEU A 4 19.32 13.79 7.98
C LEU A 4 19.41 12.39 7.39
N PHE A 5 18.57 11.49 7.91
CA PHE A 5 18.15 10.21 7.31
C PHE A 5 19.23 9.46 6.51
N ASP A 6 19.77 8.37 7.06
CA ASP A 6 20.70 7.50 6.33
C ASP A 6 19.90 6.40 5.59
N PRO A 7 19.67 6.54 4.27
CA PRO A 7 18.83 5.62 3.50
C PRO A 7 19.43 4.23 3.30
N GLU A 8 20.67 4.02 3.76
CA GLU A 8 21.39 2.73 3.68
C GLU A 8 21.36 1.96 5.01
N GLU A 9 21.02 2.60 6.14
CA GLU A 9 21.04 1.98 7.49
C GLU A 9 19.64 1.49 7.93
N GLU A 10 18.58 2.21 7.55
CA GLU A 10 17.21 1.72 7.57
C GLU A 10 16.80 1.49 6.11
N PRO A 11 16.41 0.27 5.69
CA PRO A 11 15.97 0.02 4.32
C PRO A 11 14.56 0.63 4.15
N ASP A 12 14.48 1.95 4.08
CA ASP A 12 13.21 2.67 3.98
C ASP A 12 13.17 3.74 2.88
N GLY A 13 14.27 4.09 2.19
CA GLY A 13 14.15 5.14 1.17
C GLY A 13 15.39 5.54 0.36
N ASP A 14 15.65 4.88 -0.76
CA ASP A 14 16.22 5.62 -1.90
C ASP A 14 15.16 6.60 -2.42
N ALA A 15 15.38 7.90 -2.19
CA ALA A 15 14.51 8.99 -2.62
C ALA A 15 14.24 9.05 -4.14
N LEU A 16 14.99 8.29 -4.96
CA LEU A 16 14.85 8.24 -6.41
C LEU A 16 14.17 6.97 -6.94
N ALA A 17 13.82 6.02 -6.07
CA ALA A 17 13.06 4.83 -6.47
C ALA A 17 11.60 4.96 -6.00
N PRO A 18 10.60 4.95 -6.91
CA PRO A 18 9.20 4.94 -6.53
C PRO A 18 8.88 3.55 -5.97
N HIS A 19 8.74 3.40 -4.66
CA HIS A 19 8.58 2.07 -4.05
C HIS A 19 7.11 1.71 -3.85
N HIS A 20 6.29 2.61 -3.28
CA HIS A 20 4.87 2.34 -3.04
C HIS A 20 3.95 2.93 -4.10
N MET A 21 4.41 3.89 -4.92
CA MET A 21 3.65 4.36 -6.08
C MET A 21 3.24 3.21 -7.00
N TYR A 22 4.17 2.33 -7.39
CA TYR A 22 3.85 1.22 -8.30
C TYR A 22 2.88 0.22 -7.65
N LEU A 23 3.04 -0.06 -6.36
CA LEU A 23 2.10 -0.91 -5.63
C LEU A 23 0.70 -0.28 -5.60
N GLY A 24 0.62 1.01 -5.26
CA GLY A 24 -0.62 1.76 -5.28
C GLY A 24 -1.28 1.76 -6.67
N LEU A 25 -0.51 1.96 -7.74
CA LEU A 25 -0.99 1.88 -9.12
C LEU A 25 -1.49 0.48 -9.49
N ILE A 26 -0.76 -0.59 -9.14
CA ILE A 26 -1.18 -1.97 -9.39
C ILE A 26 -2.49 -2.27 -8.67
N ILE A 27 -2.61 -1.88 -7.39
CA ILE A 27 -3.83 -2.04 -6.60
C ILE A 27 -4.99 -1.26 -7.25
N GLN A 28 -4.72 -0.06 -7.74
CA GLN A 28 -5.72 0.78 -8.40
C GLN A 28 -6.21 0.15 -9.70
N LEU A 29 -5.31 -0.38 -10.53
CA LEU A 29 -5.65 -1.07 -11.77
C LEU A 29 -6.41 -2.38 -11.50
N ALA A 30 -5.98 -3.16 -10.50
CA ALA A 30 -6.65 -4.39 -10.10
C ALA A 30 -8.05 -4.11 -9.55
N GLY A 31 -8.20 -3.11 -8.67
CA GLY A 31 -9.48 -2.68 -8.13
C GLY A 31 -10.41 -2.14 -9.20
N GLY A 32 -9.91 -1.29 -10.11
CA GLY A 32 -10.68 -0.76 -11.23
C GLY A 32 -11.15 -1.86 -12.18
N ALA A 33 -10.27 -2.78 -12.56
CA ALA A 33 -10.62 -3.93 -13.39
C ALA A 33 -11.65 -4.84 -12.70
N GLY A 34 -11.47 -5.11 -11.40
CA GLY A 34 -12.41 -5.89 -10.61
C GLY A 34 -13.78 -5.22 -10.50
N ALA A 35 -13.82 -3.90 -10.32
CA ALA A 35 -15.06 -3.13 -10.23
C ALA A 35 -15.82 -3.18 -11.56
N LEU A 36 -15.12 -2.99 -12.68
CA LEU A 36 -15.68 -3.09 -14.02
C LEU A 36 -16.20 -4.50 -14.31
N PHE A 37 -15.45 -5.54 -13.95
CA PHE A 37 -15.88 -6.93 -14.13
C PHE A 37 -17.12 -7.26 -13.29
N ALA A 38 -17.11 -6.93 -11.99
CA ALA A 38 -18.24 -7.18 -11.11
C ALA A 38 -19.50 -6.43 -11.57
N PHE A 39 -19.34 -5.17 -12.01
CA PHE A 39 -20.46 -4.35 -12.49
C PHE A 39 -21.00 -4.84 -13.83
N ALA A 40 -20.12 -5.04 -14.82
CA ALA A 40 -20.54 -5.33 -16.19
C ALA A 40 -20.93 -6.80 -16.40
N SER A 41 -20.27 -7.73 -15.72
CA SER A 41 -20.42 -9.18 -15.98
C SER A 41 -21.23 -9.91 -14.91
N VAL A 42 -21.13 -9.52 -13.64
CA VAL A 42 -21.80 -10.24 -12.53
C VAL A 42 -23.15 -9.61 -12.19
N TRP A 43 -23.20 -8.28 -12.06
CA TRP A 43 -24.39 -7.55 -11.64
C TRP A 43 -25.65 -7.86 -12.48
N PRO A 44 -25.60 -7.97 -13.82
CA PRO A 44 -26.81 -8.23 -14.61
C PRO A 44 -27.52 -9.55 -14.27
N TYR A 45 -26.78 -10.55 -13.79
CA TYR A 45 -27.30 -11.88 -13.49
C TYR A 45 -27.45 -12.12 -11.98
N TYR A 46 -26.58 -11.50 -11.17
CA TYR A 46 -26.56 -11.64 -9.71
C TYR A 46 -26.41 -10.26 -9.06
N PRO A 47 -27.49 -9.45 -8.98
CA PRO A 47 -27.40 -8.03 -8.63
C PRO A 47 -26.76 -7.76 -7.26
N THR A 48 -27.14 -8.50 -6.22
CA THR A 48 -26.59 -8.31 -4.87
C THR A 48 -25.10 -8.63 -4.83
N ILE A 49 -24.68 -9.72 -5.47
CA ILE A 49 -23.27 -10.16 -5.49
C ILE A 49 -22.44 -9.20 -6.34
N GLY A 50 -22.95 -8.81 -7.51
CA GLY A 50 -22.31 -7.83 -8.40
C GLY A 50 -22.13 -6.48 -7.70
N ALA A 51 -23.17 -5.97 -7.04
CA ALA A 51 -23.08 -4.71 -6.29
C ALA A 51 -22.06 -4.75 -5.16
N ALA A 52 -22.10 -5.81 -4.34
CA ALA A 52 -21.13 -5.99 -3.26
C ALA A 52 -19.69 -6.09 -3.81
N GLY A 53 -19.49 -6.86 -4.88
CA GLY A 53 -18.20 -7.01 -5.54
C GLY A 53 -17.68 -5.70 -6.13
N THR A 54 -18.54 -4.92 -6.79
CA THR A 54 -18.18 -3.60 -7.33
C THR A 54 -17.74 -2.66 -6.21
N LEU A 55 -18.50 -2.57 -5.11
CA LEU A 55 -18.15 -1.70 -3.99
C LEU A 55 -16.84 -2.13 -3.32
N ALA A 56 -16.64 -3.44 -3.12
CA ALA A 56 -15.39 -3.95 -2.56
C ALA A 56 -14.19 -3.63 -3.45
N ALA A 57 -14.32 -3.82 -4.77
CA ALA A 57 -13.25 -3.54 -5.72
C ALA A 57 -12.97 -2.03 -5.87
N LEU A 58 -13.99 -1.18 -5.78
CA LEU A 58 -13.82 0.27 -5.68
C LEU A 58 -13.13 0.69 -4.39
N GLY A 59 -13.42 0.03 -3.27
CA GLY A 59 -12.72 0.23 -2.00
C GLY A 59 -11.23 -0.10 -2.13
N LEU A 60 -10.91 -1.24 -2.77
CA LEU A 60 -9.53 -1.62 -3.08
C LEU A 60 -8.85 -0.59 -4.00
N MET A 61 -9.54 -0.14 -5.04
CA MET A 61 -9.03 0.90 -5.94
C MET A 61 -8.72 2.20 -5.19
N GLY A 62 -9.63 2.63 -4.31
CA GLY A 62 -9.44 3.80 -3.45
C GLY A 62 -8.23 3.66 -2.52
N LEU A 63 -8.00 2.47 -1.96
CA LEU A 63 -6.80 2.19 -1.17
C LEU A 63 -5.52 2.35 -2.00
N GLY A 64 -5.49 1.79 -3.21
CA GLY A 64 -4.35 1.95 -4.13
C GLY A 64 -4.10 3.42 -4.49
N TRP A 65 -5.16 4.22 -4.61
CA TRP A 65 -5.04 5.66 -4.83
C TRP A 65 -4.42 6.39 -3.63
N VAL A 66 -4.87 6.10 -2.40
CA VAL A 66 -4.29 6.71 -1.20
C VAL A 66 -2.81 6.40 -1.10
N VAL A 67 -2.41 5.14 -1.28
CA VAL A 67 -1.01 4.70 -1.23
C VAL A 67 -0.17 5.37 -2.31
N ALA A 68 -0.66 5.44 -3.56
CA ALA A 68 0.10 6.05 -4.65
C ALA A 68 0.24 7.57 -4.51
N VAL A 69 -0.78 8.25 -4.00
CA VAL A 69 -0.76 9.71 -3.79
C VAL A 69 0.15 10.08 -2.64
N ASP A 70 0.14 9.30 -1.57
CA ASP A 70 1.00 9.48 -0.42
C ASP A 70 2.49 9.48 -0.83
N ASP A 71 2.95 8.40 -1.47
CA ASP A 71 4.31 8.26 -2.02
C ASP A 71 4.65 9.41 -3.00
N ALA A 72 3.72 9.77 -3.89
CA ALA A 72 3.94 10.88 -4.83
C ALA A 72 4.09 12.25 -4.13
N ILE A 73 3.37 12.50 -3.04
CA ILE A 73 3.49 13.74 -2.25
C ILE A 73 4.81 13.77 -1.50
N GLU A 74 5.21 12.66 -0.90
CA GLU A 74 6.50 12.53 -0.23
C GLU A 74 7.63 12.86 -1.20
N HIS A 75 7.65 12.23 -2.38
CA HIS A 75 8.67 12.49 -3.40
C HIS A 75 8.60 13.91 -3.99
N ALA A 76 7.40 14.49 -4.11
CA ALA A 76 7.25 15.84 -4.65
C ALA A 76 7.66 16.94 -3.65
N THR A 77 7.58 16.68 -2.34
CA THR A 77 7.72 17.71 -1.30
C THR A 77 8.85 17.47 -0.30
N VAL A 78 9.39 16.25 -0.23
CA VAL A 78 10.37 15.80 0.78
C VAL A 78 9.84 15.96 2.22
N LEU A 79 8.51 16.06 2.37
CA LEU A 79 7.85 16.17 3.66
C LEU A 79 7.26 14.81 4.04
N PRO A 80 7.40 14.38 5.31
CA PRO A 80 6.81 13.14 5.77
C PRO A 80 5.29 13.21 5.69
N THR A 81 4.70 12.14 5.20
CA THR A 81 3.27 12.03 4.98
C THR A 81 2.56 11.35 6.16
N PRO A 82 1.21 11.41 6.22
CA PRO A 82 0.47 10.69 7.26
C PRO A 82 0.65 9.17 7.24
N LEU A 83 0.84 8.53 6.08
CA LEU A 83 1.03 7.07 6.04
C LEU A 83 2.43 6.69 6.52
N ASP A 84 3.46 7.52 6.31
CA ASP A 84 4.79 7.29 6.90
C ASP A 84 4.72 7.26 8.43
N GLN A 85 3.93 8.16 9.02
CA GLN A 85 3.72 8.17 10.47
C GLN A 85 2.94 6.95 10.94
N LEU A 86 1.98 6.47 10.15
CA LEU A 86 1.25 5.25 10.45
C LEU A 86 2.20 4.03 10.40
N TRP A 87 3.06 3.97 9.39
CA TRP A 87 4.07 2.93 9.24
C TRP A 87 5.00 2.90 10.46
N ASN A 88 5.67 4.02 10.73
CA ASN A 88 6.69 4.12 11.78
C ASN A 88 6.12 3.91 13.19
N ARG A 89 4.89 4.39 13.46
CA ARG A 89 4.32 4.31 14.81
C ARG A 89 3.56 3.01 15.09
N ALA A 90 2.97 2.40 14.08
CA ALA A 90 2.05 1.28 14.28
C ALA A 90 2.46 0.03 13.51
N VAL A 91 2.77 0.14 12.21
CA VAL A 91 2.96 -1.04 11.35
C VAL A 91 4.35 -1.64 11.50
N TYR A 92 5.41 -0.83 11.37
CA TYR A 92 6.79 -1.29 11.45
C TYR A 92 7.11 -2.04 12.76
N PRO A 93 6.72 -1.55 13.96
CA PRO A 93 6.94 -2.31 15.20
C PRO A 93 6.20 -3.65 15.28
N ILE A 94 5.14 -3.85 14.49
CA ILE A 94 4.42 -5.12 14.41
C ILE A 94 5.14 -6.06 13.45
N VAL A 95 5.53 -5.57 12.27
CA VAL A 95 6.29 -6.34 11.27
C VAL A 95 7.58 -6.85 11.87
N GLN A 96 8.36 -5.98 12.52
CA GLN A 96 9.62 -6.35 13.15
C GLN A 96 9.45 -7.48 14.18
N ARG A 97 8.42 -7.41 15.04
CA ARG A 97 8.11 -8.48 16.01
C ARG A 97 7.74 -9.80 15.35
N ILE A 98 7.13 -9.78 14.16
CA ILE A 98 6.78 -10.98 13.42
C ILE A 98 8.05 -11.58 12.80
N GLU A 99 8.90 -10.75 12.21
CA GLU A 99 10.17 -11.17 11.62
C GLU A 99 11.13 -11.76 12.65
N ASP A 100 11.28 -11.12 13.81
CA ASP A 100 12.13 -11.61 14.91
C ASP A 100 11.71 -13.01 15.36
N ARG A 101 10.40 -13.24 15.53
CA ARG A 101 9.86 -14.57 15.89
C ARG A 101 10.08 -15.61 14.80
N GLY A 102 9.97 -15.20 13.54
CA GLY A 102 10.23 -16.05 12.38
C GLY A 102 11.68 -16.54 12.37
N ASN A 103 12.62 -15.62 12.60
CA ASN A 103 14.06 -15.91 12.63
C ASN A 103 14.45 -16.80 13.82
N GLU A 104 13.83 -16.63 14.99
CA GLU A 104 14.02 -17.53 16.13
C GLU A 104 13.52 -18.96 15.86
N SER A 105 12.50 -19.12 15.00
CA SER A 105 11.90 -20.43 14.67
C SER A 105 12.53 -21.15 13.46
N GLY A 106 13.32 -20.43 12.64
CA GLY A 106 13.97 -20.96 11.43
C GLY A 106 15.45 -21.31 11.59
N GLY A 107 16.00 -21.19 12.80
CA GLY A 107 17.40 -21.42 13.14
C GLY A 107 17.73 -22.82 13.69
N GLU A 108 16.92 -23.84 13.40
CA GLU A 108 17.19 -25.27 13.72
C GLU A 108 17.60 -26.08 12.48
#